data_AF-A0A0C2BXR5-F1
#
_entry.id   AF-A0A0C2BXR5-F1
#
_cell.length_a   1.000
_cell.length_b   1.000
_cell.length_c   1.000
_cell.angle_alpha   90.00
_cell.angle_beta   90.00
_cell.angle_gamma   90.00
#
_symmetry.space_group_name_H-M   'P 1'
#
loop_
_entity.id
_entity.type
_entity.pdbx_description
1 polymer ?
#
loop_
_entity_poly.entity_id
_entity_poly.type
_entity_poly.pdbx_seq_one_letter_code
_entity_poly.pdbx_strand_id
1 'polypeptide(L)'
;MLSENGEIRRDETCVDYKGQHVGVSLCHGLKGNQEWRYNHQTGRVFHVVTQKCLEMTAIGQLNTEPCNASNKFQQWRFKEYSEVKAEKYRVVVP
;
A
#
# COMPACT_ATOMS: atom_id res chain seq x y z
N MET A 1 -1.72 5.38 -8.44
CA MET A 1 -2.70 6.17 -7.66
C MET A 1 -3.31 5.25 -6.61
N LEU A 2 -3.64 5.71 -5.40
CA LEU A 2 -4.43 4.90 -4.45
C LEU A 2 -5.92 5.05 -4.83
N SER A 3 -6.59 3.93 -5.11
CA SER A 3 -7.99 3.90 -5.52
C SER A 3 -8.95 4.02 -4.33
N GLU A 4 -10.23 4.22 -4.63
CA GLU A 4 -11.34 4.24 -3.67
C GLU A 4 -11.46 2.92 -2.88
N ASN A 5 -10.98 1.81 -3.49
CA ASN A 5 -10.98 0.47 -2.89
C ASN A 5 -9.70 0.17 -2.10
N GLY A 6 -8.79 1.16 -1.97
CA GLY A 6 -7.49 0.97 -1.32
C GLY A 6 -6.46 0.28 -2.22
N GLU A 7 -6.64 0.24 -3.54
CA GLU A 7 -5.68 -0.40 -4.43
C GLU A 7 -4.62 0.61 -4.89
N ILE A 8 -3.34 0.23 -4.87
CA ILE A 8 -2.30 1.02 -5.55
C ILE A 8 -2.33 0.62 -7.03
N ARG A 9 -2.99 1.45 -7.84
CA ARG A 9 -3.39 1.14 -9.22
C ARG A 9 -2.64 1.96 -10.28
N ARG A 10 -2.40 1.33 -11.43
CA ARG A 10 -2.01 1.92 -12.70
C ARG A 10 -2.79 1.22 -13.83
N ASP A 11 -3.62 1.96 -14.55
CA ASP A 11 -4.51 1.44 -15.59
C ASP A 11 -5.35 0.26 -15.06
N GLU A 12 -5.29 -0.93 -15.67
CA GLU A 12 -6.02 -2.12 -15.20
C GLU A 12 -5.21 -2.99 -14.23
N THR A 13 -4.08 -2.49 -13.73
CA THR A 13 -3.17 -3.26 -12.88
C THR A 13 -2.98 -2.67 -11.50
N CYS A 14 -2.87 -3.56 -10.50
CA CYS A 14 -2.82 -3.23 -9.09
C CYS A 14 -1.63 -3.91 -8.42
N VAL A 15 -1.07 -3.25 -7.40
CA VAL A 15 -0.07 -3.84 -6.51
C VAL A 15 -0.73 -4.93 -5.67
N ASP A 16 -0.16 -6.12 -5.71
CA ASP A 16 -0.76 -7.36 -5.23
C ASP A 16 0.26 -8.16 -4.40
N TYR A 17 -0.10 -8.48 -3.16
CA TYR A 17 0.71 -9.34 -2.30
C TYR A 17 0.37 -10.82 -2.48
N LYS A 18 1.31 -11.58 -3.04
CA LYS A 18 1.11 -13.01 -3.37
C LYS A 18 1.61 -13.96 -2.28
N GLY A 19 1.66 -13.52 -1.03
CA GLY A 19 2.06 -14.34 0.13
C GLY A 19 3.57 -14.37 0.41
N GLN A 20 4.42 -14.14 -0.59
CA GLN A 20 5.88 -14.05 -0.40
C GLN A 20 6.48 -12.76 -0.96
N HIS A 21 5.96 -12.26 -2.07
CA HIS A 21 6.47 -11.07 -2.73
C HIS A 21 5.32 -10.16 -3.17
N VAL A 22 5.63 -8.88 -3.32
CA VAL A 22 4.72 -7.89 -3.87
C VAL A 22 4.95 -7.82 -5.38
N GLY A 23 3.87 -7.97 -6.16
CA GLY A 23 3.91 -7.90 -7.61
C GLY A 23 2.77 -7.06 -8.16
N VAL A 24 2.59 -7.16 -9.47
CA VAL A 24 1.50 -6.50 -10.18
C VAL A 24 0.57 -7.57 -10.77
N SER A 25 -0.73 -7.40 -10.60
CA SER A 25 -1.79 -8.25 -11.17
C SER A 25 -2.90 -7.38 -11.75
N LEU A 26 -3.85 -7.98 -12.46
CA LEU A 26 -5.09 -7.28 -12.83
C LEU A 26 -5.84 -6.86 -11.56
N CYS A 27 -6.34 -5.63 -11.56
CA CYS A 27 -7.21 -5.14 -10.50
C CYS A 27 -8.53 -5.90 -10.53
N HIS A 28 -9.00 -6.35 -9.38
CA HIS A 28 -10.28 -7.03 -9.27
C HIS A 28 -11.28 -6.34 -8.34
N GLY A 29 -10.89 -5.33 -7.56
CA GLY A 29 -11.81 -4.59 -6.67
C GLY A 29 -12.39 -5.40 -5.50
N LEU A 30 -11.97 -6.66 -5.34
CA LEU A 30 -12.43 -7.57 -4.27
C LEU A 30 -11.69 -7.37 -2.95
N LYS A 31 -10.85 -6.33 -2.84
CA LYS A 31 -10.00 -6.03 -1.67
C LYS A 31 -9.00 -7.17 -1.38
N GLY A 32 -8.66 -7.40 -0.11
CA GLY A 32 -7.79 -8.51 0.29
C GLY A 32 -6.32 -8.25 -0.04
N ASN A 33 -5.71 -9.12 -0.86
CA ASN A 33 -4.30 -9.05 -1.25
C ASN A 33 -3.93 -7.83 -2.11
N GLN A 34 -4.93 -7.10 -2.61
CA GLN A 34 -4.76 -5.84 -3.35
C GLN A 34 -5.18 -4.61 -2.53
N GLU A 35 -5.55 -4.78 -1.26
CA GLU A 35 -5.98 -3.68 -0.39
C GLU A 35 -4.81 -3.15 0.47
N TRP A 36 -4.53 -1.87 0.29
CA TRP A 36 -3.49 -1.12 0.96
C TRP A 36 -4.07 0.12 1.63
N ARG A 37 -3.49 0.53 2.77
CA ARG A 37 -3.82 1.79 3.44
C ARG A 37 -2.57 2.64 3.57
N TYR A 38 -2.72 3.94 3.39
CA TYR A 38 -1.60 4.87 3.46
C TYR A 38 -1.78 5.84 4.63
N ASN A 39 -0.78 5.90 5.50
CA ASN A 39 -0.68 6.93 6.53
C ASN A 39 0.24 8.03 6.02
N HIS A 40 -0.35 9.18 5.66
CA HIS A 40 0.41 10.29 5.08
C HIS A 40 1.39 10.95 6.06
N GLN A 41 1.07 10.95 7.36
CA GLN A 41 1.90 11.57 8.39
C GLN A 41 3.20 10.78 8.63
N THR A 42 3.12 9.46 8.63
CA THR A 42 4.26 8.56 8.85
C THR A 42 4.89 8.04 7.56
N GLY A 43 4.23 8.24 6.42
CA GLY A 43 4.64 7.70 5.12
C GLY A 43 4.44 6.19 4.97
N ARG A 44 3.72 5.53 5.87
CA ARG A 44 3.61 4.07 5.85
C ARG A 44 2.49 3.57 4.95
N VAL A 45 2.76 2.50 4.20
CA VAL A 45 1.78 1.79 3.38
C VAL A 45 1.57 0.41 4.00
N PHE A 46 0.35 0.13 4.46
CA PHE A 46 -0.04 -1.08 5.17
C PHE A 46 -0.80 -2.02 4.25
N HIS A 47 -0.42 -3.29 4.26
CA HIS A 47 -1.20 -4.35 3.64
C HIS A 47 -2.30 -4.81 4.61
N VAL A 48 -3.56 -4.66 4.22
CA VAL A 48 -4.70 -4.82 5.16
C VAL A 48 -4.82 -6.26 5.68
N VAL A 49 -4.51 -7.27 4.85
CA VAL A 49 -4.65 -8.67 5.27
C VAL A 49 -3.56 -9.10 6.25
N THR A 50 -2.30 -8.73 6.00
CA THR A 50 -1.16 -9.19 6.81
C THR A 50 -0.81 -8.25 7.95
N GLN A 51 -1.36 -7.03 7.97
CA GLN A 51 -1.00 -5.97 8.92
C GLN A 51 0.50 -5.61 8.89
N LYS A 52 1.17 -5.90 7.76
CA LYS A 52 2.58 -5.59 7.50
C LYS A 52 2.70 -4.35 6.63
N CYS A 53 3.88 -3.74 6.66
CA CYS A 53 4.19 -2.55 5.88
C CYS A 53 4.90 -2.93 4.58
N LEU A 54 4.61 -2.19 3.51
CA LEU A 54 5.33 -2.26 2.25
C LEU A 54 6.78 -1.80 2.48
N GLU A 55 7.74 -2.61 2.06
CA GLU A 55 9.16 -2.34 2.20
C GLU A 55 9.88 -2.51 0.86
N MET A 56 10.84 -1.64 0.58
CA MET A 56 11.78 -1.81 -0.53
C MET A 56 13.07 -2.49 -0.05
N THR A 57 13.42 -3.60 -0.67
CA THR A 57 14.72 -4.26 -0.43
C THR A 57 15.87 -3.42 -0.98
N ALA A 58 17.10 -3.71 -0.54
CA ALA A 58 18.31 -3.03 -1.02
C ALA A 58 18.54 -3.15 -2.54
N ILE A 59 17.97 -4.19 -3.17
CA ILE A 59 18.04 -4.43 -4.62
C ILE A 59 16.84 -3.85 -5.40
N GLY A 60 15.97 -3.08 -4.74
CA GLY A 60 14.85 -2.38 -5.38
C GLY A 60 13.58 -3.23 -5.59
N GLN A 61 13.52 -4.44 -5.03
CA GLN A 61 12.30 -5.26 -5.02
C GLN A 61 11.38 -4.88 -3.85
N LEU A 62 10.07 -5.09 -4.00
CA LEU A 62 9.08 -4.81 -2.97
C LEU A 62 8.73 -6.07 -2.18
N ASN A 63 8.60 -5.94 -0.86
CA ASN A 63 8.14 -6.98 0.05
C ASN A 63 7.17 -6.41 1.11
N THR A 64 6.58 -7.27 1.94
CA THR A 64 5.86 -6.86 3.15
C THR A 64 6.56 -7.36 4.41
N GLU A 65 6.92 -6.45 5.30
CA GLU A 65 7.64 -6.75 6.54
C GLU A 65 6.92 -6.16 7.76
N PRO A 66 7.19 -6.65 9.00
CA PRO A 66 6.71 -6.00 10.20
C PRO A 66 7.01 -4.49 10.18
N CYS A 67 6.01 -3.70 10.53
CA CYS A 67 6.10 -2.25 10.44
C CYS A 67 7.17 -1.68 11.38
N ASN A 68 8.19 -1.03 10.83
CA ASN A 68 9.30 -0.40 11.56
C ASN A 68 9.41 1.10 11.22
N ALA A 69 9.21 1.99 12.20
CA ALA A 69 9.14 3.43 11.96
C ALA A 69 10.51 4.03 11.65
N SER A 70 11.56 3.38 12.13
CA SER A 70 12.96 3.76 11.89
C SER A 70 13.47 3.26 10.54
N ASN A 71 12.75 2.33 9.88
CA ASN A 71 13.16 1.81 8.58
C ASN A 71 12.76 2.77 7.45
N LYS A 72 13.75 3.46 6.86
CA LYS A 72 13.54 4.38 5.73
C LYS A 72 13.00 3.67 4.48
N PHE A 73 13.25 2.38 4.32
CA PHE A 73 12.73 1.59 3.20
C PHE A 73 11.24 1.25 3.32
N GLN A 74 10.61 1.57 4.46
CA GLN A 74 9.16 1.50 4.68
C GLN A 74 8.48 2.88 4.64
N GLN A 75 9.22 3.94 4.28
CA GLN A 75 8.70 5.31 4.21
C GLN A 75 8.43 5.71 2.76
N TRP A 76 7.17 5.89 2.45
CA TRP A 76 6.64 6.19 1.13
C TRP A 76 5.97 7.56 1.11
N ARG A 77 6.18 8.30 0.02
CA ARG A 77 5.53 9.59 -0.20
C ARG A 77 4.80 9.59 -1.53
N PHE A 78 3.48 9.73 -1.45
CA PHE A 78 2.65 9.92 -2.62
C PHE A 78 2.80 11.37 -3.07
N LYS A 79 3.02 11.59 -4.38
CA LYS A 79 3.18 12.93 -4.94
C LYS A 79 1.94 13.80 -4.68
N GLU A 80 0.77 13.19 -4.81
CA GLU A 80 -0.53 13.82 -4.56
C GLU A 80 -1.30 12.96 -3.55
N TYR A 81 -1.85 13.62 -2.53
CA TYR A 81 -2.67 12.99 -1.49
C TYR A 81 -3.80 13.94 -1.08
N SER A 82 -4.99 13.38 -0.86
CA SER A 82 -6.16 14.12 -0.39
C SER A 82 -6.73 13.39 0.82
N GLU A 83 -6.55 13.99 2.00
CA GLU A 83 -7.03 13.45 3.27
C GLU A 83 -8.56 13.30 3.27
N VAL A 84 -9.27 14.32 2.79
CA VAL A 84 -10.75 14.30 2.63
C VAL A 84 -11.23 13.10 1.80
N LYS A 85 -10.54 12.79 0.69
CA LYS A 85 -10.88 11.61 -0.12
C LYS A 85 -10.54 10.33 0.63
N ALA A 86 -9.38 10.26 1.28
CA ALA A 86 -8.96 9.08 2.02
C ALA A 86 -9.94 8.73 3.15
N GLU A 87 -10.44 9.73 3.87
CA GLU A 87 -11.50 9.58 4.89
C GLU A 87 -12.83 9.15 4.28
N LYS A 88 -13.28 9.83 3.21
CA LYS A 88 -14.52 9.51 2.50
C LYS A 88 -14.59 8.04 2.08
N TYR A 89 -13.48 7.50 1.60
CA TYR A 89 -13.37 6.11 1.14
C TYR A 89 -12.88 5.13 2.20
N ARG A 90 -12.60 5.61 3.42
CA ARG A 90 -12.10 4.80 4.56
C ARG A 90 -10.81 4.03 4.24
N VAL A 91 -9.93 4.63 3.43
CA VAL A 91 -8.61 4.08 3.05
C VAL A 91 -7.46 4.66 3.89
N VAL A 92 -7.80 5.31 5.00
CA VAL A 92 -6.87 5.76 6.03
C VAL A 92 -6.44 4.59 6.92
N VAL A 93 -5.20 4.63 7.39
CA VAL A 93 -4.70 3.71 8.42
C VAL A 93 -5.37 4.07 9.75
N PRO A 94 -5.82 3.09 10.56
CA PRO A 94 -6.32 3.35 11.92
C PRO A 94 -5.34 4.13 12.79
#